data_AF-A0A537QKK5-F1
#
_entry.id   AF-A0A537QKK5-F1
#
_cell.length_a   1.000
_cell.length_b   1.000
_cell.length_c   1.000
_cell.angle_alpha   90.00
_cell.angle_beta   90.00
_cell.angle_gamma   90.00
#
_symmetry.space_group_name_H-M   'P 1'
#
loop_
_entity.id
_entity.type
_entity.pdbx_description
1 polymer ?
#
loop_
_entity_poly.entity_id
_entity_poly.type
_entity_poly.pdbx_seq_one_letter_code
_entity_poly.pdbx_strand_id
1 'polypeptide(L)'
;MSDNLSNADCGAAALAAILESVEIRRRLAQDNPVRFAPDLAVSLNTLSKRLSDAGDGAGALAAIREAVNTYRRLAQDNPARFAPDLALSLNNLSHRLSDAGDGAGALAAIREAVEIRRRLAQDNPARFTSALERSLRVLEALEKA
;
A
#
# COMPACT_ATOMS: atom_id res chain seq x y z
N MET A 1 33.10 6.09 10.71
CA MET A 1 31.98 6.02 11.69
C MET A 1 30.99 7.18 11.55
N SER A 2 31.10 8.04 10.52
CA SER A 2 30.34 9.28 10.37
C SER A 2 29.01 9.14 9.60
N ASP A 3 28.84 8.06 8.84
CA ASP A 3 27.74 7.94 7.87
C ASP A 3 26.42 7.47 8.49
N ASN A 4 26.46 6.90 9.70
CA ASN A 4 25.28 6.30 10.36
C ASN A 4 24.39 7.36 11.04
N LEU A 5 24.97 8.42 11.60
CA LEU A 5 24.18 9.51 12.20
C LEU A 5 23.48 10.33 11.12
N SER A 6 24.13 10.62 9.99
CA SER A 6 23.53 11.42 8.91
C SER A 6 22.37 10.69 8.20
N ASN A 7 22.43 9.36 8.07
CA ASN A 7 21.34 8.58 7.48
C ASN A 7 20.14 8.42 8.42
N ALA A 8 20.38 8.25 9.73
CA ALA A 8 19.31 8.18 10.72
C ALA A 8 18.56 9.53 10.84
N ASP A 9 19.29 10.64 10.84
CA ASP A 9 18.72 11.99 10.96
C ASP A 9 17.92 12.40 9.71
N CYS A 10 18.42 12.05 8.52
CA CYS A 10 17.69 12.23 7.25
C CYS A 10 16.42 11.36 7.18
N GLY A 11 16.47 10.13 7.71
CA GLY A 11 15.32 9.23 7.78
C GLY A 11 14.21 9.75 8.70
N ALA A 12 14.57 10.29 9.86
CA ALA A 12 13.63 10.88 10.80
C ALA A 12 12.95 12.13 10.23
N ALA A 13 13.72 13.02 9.61
CA ALA A 13 13.18 14.21 8.94
C ALA A 13 12.22 13.85 7.78
N ALA A 14 12.57 12.84 6.97
CA ALA A 14 11.72 12.36 5.89
C ALA A 14 10.40 11.76 6.42
N LEU A 15 10.44 11.01 7.51
CA LEU A 15 9.24 10.44 8.14
C LEU A 15 8.33 11.54 8.71
N ALA A 16 8.89 12.54 9.37
CA ALA A 16 8.14 13.67 9.91
C ALA A 16 7.39 14.43 8.79
N ALA A 17 8.05 14.71 7.67
CA ALA A 17 7.42 15.37 6.52
C ALA A 17 6.27 14.53 5.92
N ILE A 18 6.40 13.20 5.90
CA ILE A 18 5.34 12.31 5.40
C ILE A 18 4.14 12.30 6.37
N LEU A 19 4.39 12.26 7.68
CA LEU A 19 3.33 12.30 8.70
C LEU A 19 2.53 13.60 8.61
N GLU A 20 3.22 14.74 8.49
CA GLU A 20 2.58 16.04 8.32
C GLU A 20 1.74 16.08 7.02
N SER A 21 2.31 15.56 5.92
CA SER A 21 1.61 15.51 4.64
C SER A 21 0.34 14.64 4.70
N VAL A 22 0.40 13.49 5.38
CA VAL A 22 -0.77 12.61 5.60
C VAL A 22 -1.83 13.34 6.44
N GLU A 23 -1.44 14.03 7.50
CA GLU A 23 -2.37 14.74 8.37
C GLU A 23 -3.08 15.89 7.64
N ILE A 24 -2.35 16.68 6.86
CA ILE A 24 -2.93 17.73 6.01
C ILE A 24 -3.92 17.12 5.01
N ARG A 25 -3.51 16.05 4.30
CA ARG A 25 -4.38 15.38 3.32
C ARG A 25 -5.60 14.73 3.97
N ARG A 26 -5.49 14.26 5.22
CA ARG A 26 -6.62 13.71 5.97
C ARG A 26 -7.66 14.78 6.28
N ARG A 27 -7.24 15.96 6.73
CA ARG A 27 -8.13 17.11 6.95
C ARG A 27 -8.80 17.56 5.65
N LEU A 28 -8.02 17.69 4.58
CA LEU A 28 -8.56 18.05 3.26
C LEU A 28 -9.54 17.01 2.72
N ALA A 29 -9.31 15.72 2.96
CA ALA A 29 -10.21 14.64 2.57
C ALA A 29 -11.49 14.58 3.43
N GLN A 30 -11.49 15.13 4.65
CA GLN A 30 -12.73 15.31 5.42
C GLN A 30 -13.61 16.39 4.78
N ASP A 31 -13.02 17.48 4.31
CA ASP A 31 -13.74 18.59 3.68
C ASP A 31 -14.17 18.28 2.24
N ASN A 32 -13.31 17.60 1.46
CA ASN A 32 -13.59 17.21 0.09
C ASN A 32 -13.01 15.81 -0.22
N PRO A 33 -13.74 14.74 0.17
CA PRO A 33 -13.28 13.37 0.00
C PRO A 33 -12.97 13.02 -1.45
N VAL A 34 -13.79 13.44 -2.40
CA VAL A 34 -13.64 13.11 -3.82
C VAL A 34 -12.32 13.65 -4.38
N ARG A 35 -11.93 14.86 -3.98
CA ARG A 35 -10.70 15.50 -4.49
C ARG A 35 -9.44 14.93 -3.86
N PHE A 36 -9.43 14.71 -2.55
CA PHE A 36 -8.19 14.46 -1.80
C PHE A 36 -7.99 13.02 -1.35
N ALA A 37 -9.01 12.16 -1.42
CA ALA A 37 -8.87 10.74 -1.10
C ALA A 37 -7.79 10.03 -1.93
N PRO A 38 -7.63 10.28 -3.25
CA PRO A 38 -6.54 9.67 -4.02
C PRO A 38 -5.15 10.02 -3.48
N ASP A 39 -4.91 11.30 -3.22
CA ASP A 39 -3.61 11.79 -2.74
C ASP A 39 -3.33 11.30 -1.31
N LEU A 40 -4.37 11.25 -0.46
CA LEU A 40 -4.27 10.66 0.87
C LEU A 40 -3.87 9.19 0.79
N ALA A 41 -4.49 8.39 -0.08
CA ALA A 41 -4.20 6.97 -0.23
C ALA A 41 -2.76 6.70 -0.73
N VAL A 42 -2.26 7.52 -1.66
CA VAL A 42 -0.85 7.48 -2.08
C VAL A 42 0.08 7.74 -0.89
N SER A 43 -0.24 8.77 -0.10
CA SER A 43 0.57 9.16 1.06
C SER A 43 0.63 8.06 2.12
N LEU A 44 -0.51 7.40 2.36
CA LEU A 44 -0.63 6.31 3.33
C LEU A 44 0.16 5.07 2.89
N ASN A 45 0.19 4.75 1.59
CA ASN A 45 1.09 3.72 1.05
C ASN A 45 2.56 4.04 1.35
N THR A 46 2.97 5.27 1.07
CA THR A 46 4.35 5.73 1.33
C THR A 46 4.67 5.71 2.81
N LEU A 47 3.75 6.19 3.66
CA LEU A 47 3.90 6.17 5.11
C LEU A 47 4.05 4.73 5.62
N SER A 48 3.22 3.80 5.16
CA SER A 48 3.33 2.38 5.54
C SER A 48 4.70 1.81 5.25
N LYS A 49 5.26 2.09 4.07
CA LYS A 49 6.61 1.65 3.72
C LYS A 49 7.64 2.22 4.69
N ARG A 50 7.62 3.53 4.93
CA ARG A 50 8.60 4.20 5.80
C ARG A 50 8.51 3.77 7.26
N LEU A 51 7.31 3.59 7.79
CA LEU A 51 7.12 3.11 9.16
C LEU A 51 7.68 1.71 9.33
N SER A 52 7.46 0.83 8.36
CA SER A 52 8.06 -0.51 8.38
C SER A 52 9.58 -0.47 8.27
N ASP A 53 10.14 0.38 7.40
CA ASP A 53 11.59 0.55 7.28
C ASP A 53 12.20 1.08 8.60
N ALA A 54 11.43 1.84 9.37
CA ALA A 54 11.78 2.35 10.70
C ALA A 54 11.47 1.37 11.86
N GLY A 55 10.96 0.18 11.57
CA GLY A 55 10.63 -0.84 12.57
C GLY A 55 9.26 -0.68 13.25
N ASP A 56 8.47 0.34 12.89
CA ASP A 56 7.09 0.50 13.36
C ASP A 56 6.11 -0.31 12.49
N GLY A 57 6.06 -1.62 12.76
CA GLY A 57 5.15 -2.53 12.06
C GLY A 57 3.67 -2.23 12.31
N ALA A 58 3.32 -1.77 13.51
CA ALA A 58 1.93 -1.48 13.88
C ALA A 58 1.41 -0.24 13.12
N GLY A 59 2.19 0.84 13.11
CA GLY A 59 1.88 2.04 12.34
C GLY A 59 1.88 1.76 10.83
N ALA A 60 2.82 0.94 10.35
CA ALA A 60 2.84 0.53 8.96
C ALA A 60 1.57 -0.21 8.53
N LEU A 61 1.07 -1.11 9.39
CA LEU A 61 -0.15 -1.87 9.15
C LEU A 61 -1.39 -0.98 9.20
N ALA A 62 -1.44 -0.04 10.14
CA ALA A 62 -2.54 0.93 10.22
C ALA A 62 -2.63 1.79 8.95
N ALA A 63 -1.49 2.35 8.50
CA ALA A 63 -1.44 3.20 7.31
C ALA A 63 -1.88 2.44 6.03
N ILE A 64 -1.41 1.20 5.83
CA ILE A 64 -1.77 0.45 4.63
C ILE A 64 -3.24 0.00 4.62
N ARG A 65 -3.82 -0.31 5.79
CA ARG A 65 -5.25 -0.60 5.91
C ARG A 65 -6.10 0.61 5.52
N GLU A 66 -5.72 1.82 5.96
CA GLU A 66 -6.39 3.06 5.57
C GLU A 66 -6.28 3.31 4.06
N ALA A 67 -5.10 3.08 3.47
CA ALA A 67 -4.90 3.19 2.01
C ALA A 67 -5.80 2.23 1.23
N VAL A 68 -5.81 0.94 1.61
CA VAL A 68 -6.66 -0.09 0.96
C VAL A 68 -8.13 0.29 1.04
N ASN A 69 -8.62 0.70 2.22
CA ASN A 69 -10.02 1.09 2.39
C ASN A 69 -10.38 2.30 1.52
N THR A 70 -9.47 3.25 1.38
CA THR A 70 -9.65 4.42 0.51
C THR A 70 -9.70 4.02 -0.96
N TYR A 71 -8.74 3.20 -1.43
CA TYR A 71 -8.73 2.72 -2.80
C TYR A 71 -9.90 1.79 -3.13
N ARG A 72 -10.43 1.01 -2.17
CA ARG A 72 -11.65 0.22 -2.38
C ARG A 72 -12.84 1.11 -2.72
N ARG A 73 -13.05 2.20 -1.97
CA ARG A 73 -14.12 3.17 -2.25
C ARG A 73 -13.90 3.84 -3.61
N LEU A 74 -12.68 4.31 -3.89
CA LEU A 74 -12.36 4.94 -5.17
C LEU A 74 -12.55 3.99 -6.37
N ALA A 75 -12.18 2.72 -6.22
CA ALA A 75 -12.33 1.70 -7.26
C ALA A 75 -13.79 1.24 -7.44
N GLN A 76 -14.67 1.44 -6.46
CA GLN A 76 -16.12 1.25 -6.67
C GLN A 76 -16.68 2.32 -7.61
N ASP A 77 -16.23 3.57 -7.47
CA ASP A 77 -16.70 4.70 -8.29
C ASP A 77 -16.04 4.73 -9.68
N ASN A 78 -14.73 4.43 -9.75
CA ASN A 78 -13.99 4.40 -11.01
C ASN A 78 -12.97 3.25 -11.03
N PRO A 79 -13.43 2.01 -11.31
CA PRO A 79 -12.57 0.82 -11.30
C PRO A 79 -11.37 0.94 -12.23
N ALA A 80 -11.58 1.44 -13.45
CA ALA A 80 -10.52 1.53 -14.47
C ALA A 80 -9.34 2.42 -14.02
N ARG A 81 -9.63 3.48 -13.25
CA ARG A 81 -8.60 4.39 -12.73
C ARG A 81 -7.89 3.82 -11.52
N PHE A 82 -8.61 3.24 -10.57
CA PHE A 82 -8.08 2.98 -9.22
C PHE A 82 -7.81 1.50 -8.90
N ALA A 83 -8.29 0.56 -9.72
CA ALA A 83 -7.97 -0.86 -9.54
C ALA A 83 -6.46 -1.17 -9.54
N PRO A 84 -5.60 -0.53 -10.38
CA PRO A 84 -4.16 -0.74 -10.32
C PRO A 84 -3.55 -0.39 -8.96
N ASP A 85 -3.95 0.74 -8.37
CA ASP A 85 -3.46 1.21 -7.08
C ASP A 85 -4.02 0.40 -5.92
N LEU A 86 -5.29 -0.02 -6.00
CA LEU A 86 -5.88 -0.95 -5.03
C LEU A 86 -5.09 -2.26 -4.99
N ALA A 87 -4.77 -2.85 -6.13
CA ALA A 87 -3.98 -4.08 -6.20
C ALA A 87 -2.54 -3.90 -5.66
N LEU A 88 -1.96 -2.72 -5.82
CA LEU A 88 -0.67 -2.38 -5.22
C LEU A 88 -0.76 -2.32 -3.70
N SER A 89 -1.74 -1.59 -3.17
CA SER A 89 -1.95 -1.48 -1.73
C SER A 89 -2.28 -2.81 -1.07
N LEU A 90 -3.06 -3.68 -1.72
CA LEU A 90 -3.36 -5.03 -1.22
C LEU A 90 -2.12 -5.94 -1.17
N ASN A 91 -1.23 -5.83 -2.15
CA ASN A 91 0.04 -6.55 -2.14
C ASN A 91 0.94 -6.07 -0.98
N ASN A 92 1.02 -4.75 -0.76
CA ASN A 92 1.74 -4.20 0.39
C ASN A 92 1.09 -4.63 1.72
N LEU A 93 -0.25 -4.63 1.82
CA LEU A 93 -0.97 -5.11 3.00
C LEU A 93 -0.64 -6.58 3.28
N SER A 94 -0.58 -7.41 2.24
CA SER A 94 -0.17 -8.82 2.37
C SER A 94 1.21 -8.96 3.00
N HIS A 95 2.19 -8.17 2.55
CA HIS A 95 3.52 -8.18 3.17
C HIS A 95 3.46 -7.77 4.65
N ARG A 96 2.75 -6.68 4.98
CA ARG A 96 2.64 -6.21 6.37
C ARG A 96 1.92 -7.19 7.29
N LEU A 97 0.90 -7.88 6.79
CA LEU A 97 0.21 -8.92 7.56
C LEU A 97 1.11 -10.14 7.77
N SER A 98 1.87 -10.54 6.76
CA SER A 98 2.85 -11.62 6.88
C SER A 98 3.94 -11.28 7.90
N ASP A 99 4.49 -10.05 7.86
CA ASP A 99 5.49 -9.56 8.81
C ASP A 99 4.94 -9.54 10.25
N ALA A 100 3.63 -9.31 10.41
CA ALA A 100 2.93 -9.34 11.68
C ALA A 100 2.48 -10.74 12.13
N GLY A 101 2.77 -11.79 11.36
CA GLY A 101 2.37 -13.18 11.65
C GLY A 101 0.92 -13.53 11.31
N ASP A 102 0.16 -12.63 10.67
CA ASP A 102 -1.20 -12.90 10.18
C ASP A 102 -1.17 -13.47 8.76
N GLY A 103 -0.80 -14.76 8.66
CA GLY A 103 -0.72 -15.47 7.38
C GLY A 103 -2.06 -15.58 6.66
N ALA A 104 -3.16 -15.78 7.40
CA ALA A 104 -4.51 -15.87 6.83
C ALA A 104 -4.94 -14.54 6.20
N GLY A 105 -4.72 -13.43 6.91
CA GLY A 105 -4.98 -12.08 6.40
C GLY A 105 -4.08 -11.74 5.20
N ALA A 106 -2.80 -12.11 5.26
CA ALA A 106 -1.87 -11.91 4.15
C ALA A 106 -2.36 -12.63 2.88
N LEU A 107 -2.73 -13.89 3.02
CA LEU A 107 -3.23 -14.71 1.92
C LEU A 107 -4.53 -14.16 1.32
N ALA A 108 -5.44 -13.66 2.16
CA ALA A 108 -6.66 -13.01 1.69
C ALA A 108 -6.34 -11.75 0.86
N ALA A 109 -5.45 -10.88 1.35
CA ALA A 109 -5.08 -9.65 0.66
C ALA A 109 -4.40 -9.89 -0.69
N ILE A 110 -3.45 -10.84 -0.78
CA ILE A 110 -2.77 -11.12 -2.04
C ILE A 110 -3.68 -11.80 -3.06
N ARG A 111 -4.65 -12.62 -2.64
CA ARG A 111 -5.65 -13.23 -3.53
C ARG A 111 -6.49 -12.17 -4.22
N GLU A 112 -6.99 -11.19 -3.46
CA GLU A 112 -7.73 -10.04 -4.02
C GLU A 112 -6.85 -9.25 -5.01
N ALA A 113 -5.58 -9.00 -4.66
CA ALA A 113 -4.65 -8.30 -5.55
C ALA A 113 -4.39 -9.04 -6.88
N VAL A 114 -4.23 -10.38 -6.82
CA VAL A 114 -4.06 -11.23 -8.00
C VAL A 114 -5.31 -11.21 -8.87
N GLU A 115 -6.50 -11.30 -8.27
CA GLU A 115 -7.75 -11.26 -9.02
C GLU A 115 -7.89 -9.95 -9.82
N ILE A 116 -7.63 -8.82 -9.17
CA ILE A 116 -7.66 -7.51 -9.84
C ILE A 116 -6.63 -7.47 -10.97
N ARG A 117 -5.40 -7.90 -10.73
CA ARG A 117 -4.34 -7.90 -11.75
C ARG A 117 -4.59 -8.85 -12.91
N ARG A 118 -5.30 -9.96 -12.69
CA ARG A 118 -5.75 -10.85 -13.77
C ARG A 118 -6.71 -10.13 -14.71
N ARG A 119 -7.72 -9.44 -14.17
CA ARG A 119 -8.67 -8.64 -14.97
C ARG A 119 -7.94 -7.53 -15.74
N LEU A 120 -7.06 -6.78 -15.07
CA LEU A 120 -6.25 -5.73 -15.71
C LEU A 120 -5.35 -6.27 -16.83
N ALA A 121 -4.73 -7.44 -16.63
CA ALA A 121 -3.88 -8.07 -17.64
C ALA A 121 -4.67 -8.67 -18.81
N GLN A 122 -5.93 -9.03 -18.62
CA GLN A 122 -6.82 -9.39 -19.74
C GLN A 122 -7.10 -8.19 -20.64
N ASP A 123 -7.32 -7.01 -20.04
CA ASP A 123 -7.63 -5.78 -20.78
C ASP A 123 -6.37 -5.13 -21.40
N ASN A 124 -5.24 -5.16 -20.69
CA ASN A 124 -3.97 -4.60 -21.16
C ASN A 124 -2.77 -5.44 -20.68
N PRO A 125 -2.47 -6.56 -21.38
CA PRO A 125 -1.39 -7.47 -20.98
C PRO A 125 -0.03 -6.79 -20.88
N ALA A 126 0.33 -5.98 -21.89
CA ALA A 126 1.63 -5.32 -21.98
C ALA A 126 1.93 -4.44 -20.76
N ARG A 127 0.90 -3.86 -20.13
CA ARG A 127 1.04 -3.02 -18.95
C ARG A 127 1.06 -3.80 -17.64
N PHE A 128 0.32 -4.90 -17.54
CA PHE A 128 -0.01 -5.50 -16.24
C PHE A 128 0.55 -6.89 -15.98
N THR A 129 1.09 -7.59 -16.98
CA THR A 129 1.68 -8.94 -16.81
C THR A 129 2.76 -8.98 -15.73
N SER A 130 3.74 -8.08 -15.76
CA SER A 130 4.81 -8.09 -14.75
C SER A 130 4.32 -7.78 -13.33
N ALA A 131 3.23 -7.02 -13.20
CA ALA A 131 2.63 -6.77 -11.89
C ALA A 131 1.87 -7.99 -11.38
N LEU A 132 1.18 -8.71 -12.28
CA LEU A 132 0.50 -9.97 -11.99
C LEU A 132 1.50 -11.03 -11.53
N GLU A 133 2.58 -11.24 -12.27
CA GLU A 133 3.65 -12.20 -11.92
C GLU A 133 4.26 -11.94 -10.54
N ARG A 134 4.52 -10.67 -10.21
CA ARG A 134 4.99 -10.31 -8.86
C ARG A 134 4.01 -10.72 -7.77
N SER A 135 2.71 -10.59 -8.01
CA SER A 135 1.68 -10.93 -7.03
C SER A 135 1.49 -12.44 -6.90
N LEU A 136 1.58 -13.16 -8.02
CA LEU A 136 1.53 -14.62 -8.03
C LEU A 136 2.69 -15.22 -7.23
N ARG A 137 3.91 -14.67 -7.38
CA ARG A 137 5.05 -15.11 -6.56
C ARG A 137 4.82 -14.95 -5.05
N VAL A 138 4.19 -13.85 -4.64
CA VAL A 138 3.85 -13.63 -3.22
C VAL A 138 2.76 -14.60 -2.76
N LEU A 139 1.74 -14.82 -3.58
CA LEU A 139 0.68 -15.80 -3.30
C LEU A 139 1.27 -17.20 -3.12
N GLU A 140 2.10 -17.65 -4.06
CA GLU A 140 2.75 -18.95 -4.01
C GLU A 140 3.67 -19.12 -2.81
N ALA A 141 4.38 -18.05 -2.40
CA ALA A 141 5.23 -18.08 -1.21
C ALA A 141 4.40 -18.24 0.06
N LEU A 142 3.27 -17.54 0.17
CA LEU A 142 2.38 -17.59 1.34
C LEU A 142 1.59 -18.90 1.42
N GLU A 143 1.28 -19.55 0.28
CA GLU A 143 0.62 -20.86 0.28
C GLU A 143 1.55 -22.01 0.70
N LYS A 144 2.87 -21.77 0.72
CA LYS A 144 3.90 -22.75 1.09
C LYS A 144 4.48 -22.54 2.49
N ALA A 145 4.13 -21.43 3.15
CA ALA A 145 4.59 -21.07 4.50
C ALA A 145 3.73 -21.74 5.57
#